data_AF-A0A8C1JJ80-F1
#
_entry.id   AF-A0A8C1JJ80-F1
#
_cell.length_a   1.000
_cell.length_b   1.000
_cell.length_c   1.000
_cell.angle_alpha   90.00
_cell.angle_beta   90.00
_cell.angle_gamma   90.00
#
_symmetry.space_group_name_H-M   'P 1'
#
loop_
_entity.id
_entity.type
_entity.pdbx_description
1 polymer ?
#
loop_
_entity_poly.entity_id
_entity_poly.type
_entity_poly.pdbx_seq_one_letter_code
_entity_poly.pdbx_strand_id
1 'polypeptide(L)'
;MDPRASLSILLLLVGISLANPIRPGPPAFLPIPGNVDITTKFLETNKGSSEHLIEGDLVFPKTKNALYCFNNNCFWKKNSNNLVEVPYIVSSEYSSTDISVIKNAMSTFHNKTCIRFVPRLNQTDYISIENKDGCYSYLGRIGGKQVVSFNRQGCVYHGIIQHELNHALGFYHEHTRSDRDKYVKINWEYVPTDKAYNFQIQNTNNQNTTYDYGSVMHYGKTAFTTQDMSNLDILRINKLYGCVV
;
A
#
# COMPACT_ATOMS: atom_id res chain seq x y z
N MET A 1 25.82 72.94 -28.69
CA MET A 1 25.38 71.57 -29.01
C MET A 1 25.35 70.80 -27.71
N ASP A 2 24.13 70.42 -27.30
CA ASP A 2 23.64 69.70 -26.09
C ASP A 2 23.97 70.24 -24.68
N PRO A 3 23.20 69.88 -23.61
CA PRO A 3 21.81 69.38 -23.52
C PRO A 3 20.98 70.10 -22.41
N ARG A 4 19.64 70.06 -22.43
CA ARG A 4 18.77 70.00 -21.22
C ARG A 4 17.28 69.88 -21.55
N ALA A 5 16.74 68.79 -21.01
CA ALA A 5 15.36 68.30 -20.96
C ALA A 5 14.25 69.32 -20.65
N SER A 6 13.02 69.03 -21.13
CA SER A 6 11.85 68.88 -20.25
C SER A 6 10.64 68.22 -20.94
N LEU A 7 10.20 67.13 -20.31
CA LEU A 7 8.85 66.60 -20.11
C LEU A 7 7.88 66.43 -21.31
N SER A 8 7.63 65.17 -21.66
CA SER A 8 6.26 64.67 -21.79
C SER A 8 6.18 63.21 -21.33
N ILE A 9 5.22 62.99 -20.45
CA ILE A 9 5.00 61.80 -19.61
C ILE A 9 4.44 60.67 -20.47
N LEU A 10 5.15 59.55 -20.55
CA LEU A 10 4.61 58.29 -21.05
C LEU A 10 4.31 57.39 -19.84
N LEU A 11 3.03 57.30 -19.47
CA LEU A 11 2.54 56.36 -18.46
C LEU A 11 2.74 54.93 -18.97
N LEU A 12 3.76 54.22 -18.46
CA LEU A 12 3.82 52.77 -18.54
C LEU A 12 2.89 52.17 -17.46
N LEU A 13 1.78 51.59 -17.88
CA LEU A 13 0.97 50.68 -17.08
C LEU A 13 1.75 49.39 -16.85
N VAL A 14 2.44 49.29 -15.70
CA VAL A 14 2.98 48.04 -15.20
C VAL A 14 1.81 47.24 -14.60
N GLY A 15 1.30 46.28 -15.37
CA GLY A 15 0.37 45.26 -14.89
C GLY A 15 1.10 44.33 -13.93
N ILE A 16 1.03 44.60 -12.63
CA ILE A 16 1.46 43.66 -11.59
C ILE A 16 0.43 42.53 -11.57
N SER A 17 0.78 41.40 -12.21
CA SER A 17 0.07 40.15 -12.04
C SER A 17 0.24 39.69 -10.59
N LEU A 18 -0.80 39.89 -9.78
CA LEU A 18 -0.95 39.20 -8.50
C LEU A 18 -1.29 37.74 -8.82
N ALA A 19 -0.26 36.92 -9.06
CA ALA A 19 -0.40 35.48 -9.00
C ALA A 19 -0.75 35.12 -7.55
N ASN A 20 -2.02 34.81 -7.31
CA ASN A 20 -2.44 34.21 -6.05
C ASN A 20 -1.61 32.93 -5.82
N PRO A 21 -1.04 32.72 -4.62
CA PRO A 21 -0.41 31.45 -4.31
C PRO A 21 -1.46 30.35 -4.46
N ILE A 22 -1.17 29.38 -5.34
CA ILE A 22 -1.96 28.16 -5.50
C ILE A 22 -1.98 27.51 -4.12
N ARG A 23 -3.13 27.59 -3.43
CA ARG A 23 -3.36 26.80 -2.23
C ARG A 23 -3.19 25.34 -2.65
N PRO A 24 -2.34 24.55 -1.97
CA PRO A 24 -2.31 23.12 -2.24
C PRO A 24 -3.75 22.62 -2.08
N GLY A 25 -4.28 22.03 -3.15
CA GLY A 25 -5.60 21.41 -3.11
C GLY A 25 -5.67 20.40 -1.96
N PRO A 26 -6.88 20.05 -1.51
CA PRO A 26 -7.04 18.99 -0.52
C PRO A 26 -6.26 17.74 -0.99
N PRO A 27 -5.64 16.98 -0.07
CA PRO A 27 -4.84 15.84 -0.45
C PRO A 27 -5.63 14.90 -1.36
N ALA A 28 -4.98 14.39 -2.41
CA ALA A 28 -5.61 13.46 -3.33
C ALA A 28 -5.92 12.14 -2.59
N PHE A 29 -7.15 12.03 -2.10
CA PHE A 29 -7.69 10.78 -1.58
C PHE A 29 -8.38 10.08 -2.73
N LEU A 30 -7.75 9.03 -3.25
CA LEU A 30 -8.36 8.13 -4.21
C LEU A 30 -8.87 6.89 -3.45
N PRO A 31 -10.17 6.83 -3.09
CA PRO A 31 -10.77 5.60 -2.62
C PRO A 31 -10.82 4.59 -3.76
N ILE A 32 -10.84 3.30 -3.43
CA ILE A 32 -11.14 2.26 -4.42
C ILE A 32 -12.59 2.45 -4.90
N PRO A 33 -12.87 2.43 -6.21
CA PRO A 33 -14.23 2.58 -6.72
C PRO A 33 -15.14 1.40 -6.31
N GLY A 34 -16.30 1.69 -5.70
CA GLY A 34 -17.39 0.72 -5.48
C GLY A 34 -17.15 -0.33 -4.39
N ASN A 35 -18.03 -1.35 -4.34
CA ASN A 35 -18.04 -2.47 -3.37
C ASN A 35 -16.82 -3.42 -3.47
N VAL A 36 -15.75 -3.04 -4.17
CA VAL A 36 -14.55 -3.87 -4.35
C VAL A 36 -13.59 -3.62 -3.20
N ASP A 37 -13.33 -4.65 -2.40
CA ASP A 37 -12.40 -4.54 -1.28
C ASP A 37 -10.94 -4.45 -1.77
N ILE A 38 -10.06 -3.94 -0.90
CA ILE A 38 -8.63 -3.72 -1.16
C ILE A 38 -7.96 -5.01 -1.67
N THR A 39 -8.27 -6.14 -1.05
CA THR A 39 -7.70 -7.45 -1.38
C THR A 39 -8.08 -7.90 -2.77
N THR A 40 -9.37 -7.83 -3.11
CA THR A 40 -9.81 -8.13 -4.46
C THR A 40 -9.06 -7.28 -5.49
N LYS A 41 -8.87 -5.98 -5.23
CA LYS A 41 -8.19 -5.10 -6.18
C LYS A 41 -6.72 -5.46 -6.42
N PHE A 42 -5.94 -5.71 -5.37
CA PHE A 42 -4.52 -6.05 -5.56
C PHE A 42 -4.34 -7.48 -6.07
N LEU A 43 -5.16 -8.44 -5.64
CA LEU A 43 -5.07 -9.83 -6.14
C LEU A 43 -5.33 -9.90 -7.64
N GLU A 44 -6.32 -9.14 -8.14
CA GLU A 44 -6.55 -9.02 -9.59
C GLU A 44 -5.36 -8.39 -10.32
N THR A 45 -4.76 -7.35 -9.73
CA THR A 45 -3.60 -6.66 -10.32
C THR A 45 -2.36 -7.58 -10.35
N ASN A 46 -2.25 -8.52 -9.40
CA ASN A 46 -1.11 -9.43 -9.26
C ASN A 46 -1.23 -10.72 -10.08
N LYS A 47 -2.36 -10.99 -10.75
CA LYS A 47 -2.61 -12.23 -11.54
C LYS A 47 -1.57 -12.54 -12.64
N GLY A 48 -0.73 -11.57 -13.00
CA GLY A 48 0.36 -11.73 -13.97
C GLY A 48 1.72 -11.26 -13.46
N SER A 49 1.90 -11.15 -12.14
CA SER A 49 3.18 -10.70 -11.59
C SER A 49 4.31 -11.67 -11.94
N SER A 50 5.46 -11.12 -12.33
CA SER A 50 6.70 -11.84 -12.58
C SER A 50 7.42 -12.23 -11.29
N GLU A 51 7.02 -11.67 -10.14
CA GLU A 51 7.53 -12.07 -8.84
C GLU A 51 6.82 -13.30 -8.28
N HIS A 52 7.55 -14.10 -7.50
CA HIS A 52 6.95 -15.19 -6.74
C HIS A 52 6.38 -14.62 -5.45
N LEU A 53 5.06 -14.42 -5.42
CA LEU A 53 4.34 -13.81 -4.30
C LEU A 53 3.73 -14.88 -3.40
N ILE A 54 4.02 -14.80 -2.10
CA ILE A 54 3.30 -15.51 -1.05
C ILE A 54 2.21 -14.59 -0.51
N GLU A 55 1.11 -15.17 -0.03
CA GLU A 55 -0.05 -14.40 0.43
C GLU A 55 -0.45 -13.33 -0.61
N GLY A 56 -0.35 -13.65 -1.91
CA GLY A 56 -0.77 -12.77 -3.00
C GLY A 56 0.08 -11.53 -3.30
N ASP A 57 0.82 -10.97 -2.36
CA ASP A 57 1.53 -9.67 -2.49
C ASP A 57 2.85 -9.57 -1.68
N LEU A 58 3.25 -10.61 -0.94
CA LEU A 58 4.55 -10.65 -0.27
C LEU A 58 5.60 -11.30 -1.16
N VAL A 59 6.66 -10.57 -1.49
CA VAL A 59 7.76 -11.12 -2.29
C VAL A 59 8.50 -12.22 -1.52
N PHE A 60 8.54 -13.43 -2.09
CA PHE A 60 9.29 -14.54 -1.51
C PHE A 60 10.80 -14.22 -1.48
N PRO A 61 11.49 -14.34 -0.32
CA PRO A 61 12.91 -14.03 -0.24
C PRO A 61 13.75 -14.97 -1.12
N LYS A 62 14.29 -14.48 -2.24
CA LYS A 62 15.13 -15.27 -3.17
C LYS A 62 16.46 -15.76 -2.54
N THR A 63 16.91 -15.11 -1.46
CA THR A 63 18.23 -15.34 -0.83
C THR A 63 18.15 -15.91 0.58
N LYS A 64 16.95 -16.13 1.13
CA LYS A 64 16.75 -16.66 2.49
C LYS A 64 15.70 -17.76 2.45
N ASN A 65 16.08 -18.96 2.90
CA ASN A 65 15.22 -20.14 2.91
C ASN A 65 14.23 -20.19 4.09
N ALA A 66 14.32 -19.25 5.05
CA ALA A 66 13.37 -19.11 6.15
C ALA A 66 13.28 -17.65 6.60
N LEU A 67 12.05 -17.21 6.92
CA LEU A 67 11.81 -15.90 7.52
C LEU A 67 11.96 -16.02 9.03
N TYR A 68 13.19 -15.83 9.52
CA TYR A 68 13.48 -15.79 10.95
C TYR A 68 14.31 -14.54 11.27
N CYS A 69 13.69 -13.58 11.96
CA CYS A 69 14.31 -12.31 12.30
C CYS A 69 15.21 -12.45 13.55
N PHE A 70 16.43 -12.96 13.38
CA PHE A 70 17.42 -12.94 14.46
C PHE A 70 17.79 -11.48 14.82
N ASN A 71 17.71 -11.15 16.11
CA ASN A 71 18.19 -9.92 16.73
C ASN A 71 17.55 -8.60 16.24
N ASN A 72 16.27 -8.62 15.84
CA ASN A 72 15.54 -7.42 15.34
C ASN A 72 16.16 -6.76 14.09
N ASN A 73 17.07 -7.46 13.40
CA ASN A 73 17.75 -6.93 12.21
C ASN A 73 16.86 -6.89 10.96
N CYS A 74 15.64 -7.43 11.02
CA CYS A 74 14.63 -7.32 9.98
C CYS A 74 13.78 -6.04 10.09
N PHE A 75 13.96 -5.21 11.12
CA PHE A 75 13.18 -3.99 11.30
C PHE A 75 14.00 -2.74 10.94
N TRP A 76 13.28 -1.67 10.60
CA TRP A 76 13.85 -0.34 10.43
C TRP A 76 14.32 0.20 11.79
N LYS A 77 15.48 0.87 11.79
CA LYS A 77 16.13 1.30 13.04
C LYS A 77 15.48 2.57 13.58
N LYS A 78 15.24 2.59 14.88
CA LYS A 78 14.81 3.78 15.61
C LYS A 78 16.04 4.63 15.95
N ASN A 79 16.00 5.92 15.66
CA ASN A 79 17.07 6.87 15.94
C ASN A 79 16.97 7.43 17.38
N SER A 80 17.95 8.24 17.77
CA SER A 80 18.03 8.86 19.11
C SER A 80 16.87 9.79 19.43
N ASN A 81 16.18 10.31 18.41
CA ASN A 81 15.00 11.18 18.57
C ASN A 81 13.70 10.39 18.70
N ASN A 82 13.79 9.08 18.93
CA ASN A 82 12.67 8.16 18.98
C ASN A 82 11.85 8.05 17.68
N LEU A 83 12.43 8.39 16.53
CA LEU A 83 11.78 8.25 15.22
C LEU A 83 12.37 7.06 14.47
N VAL A 84 11.54 6.42 13.64
CA VAL A 84 11.99 5.39 12.71
C VAL A 84 11.95 6.00 11.31
N GLU A 85 13.12 6.36 10.80
CA GLU A 85 13.24 6.91 9.46
C GLU A 85 13.34 5.77 8.44
N VAL A 86 12.45 5.80 7.44
CA VAL A 86 12.39 4.84 6.34
C VAL A 86 12.71 5.60 5.05
N PRO A 87 13.98 5.56 4.58
CA PRO A 87 14.38 6.27 3.38
C PRO A 87 13.67 5.68 2.15
N TYR A 88 13.22 6.54 1.23
CA TYR A 88 12.59 6.10 0.00
C TYR A 88 12.96 6.95 -1.22
N ILE A 89 12.86 6.32 -2.40
CA ILE A 89 12.82 7.00 -3.70
C ILE A 89 11.53 6.63 -4.42
N VAL A 90 11.10 7.45 -5.38
CA VAL A 90 9.92 7.21 -6.22
C VAL A 90 10.33 7.27 -7.68
N SER A 91 9.96 6.25 -8.46
CA SER A 91 10.22 6.22 -9.90
C SER A 91 9.62 7.45 -10.61
N SER A 92 10.33 7.96 -11.61
CA SER A 92 9.85 9.04 -12.47
C SER A 92 8.68 8.64 -13.38
N GLU A 93 8.32 7.35 -13.43
CA GLU A 93 7.15 6.87 -14.17
C GLU A 93 5.81 7.27 -13.53
N TYR A 94 5.82 7.62 -12.24
CA TYR A 94 4.64 8.08 -11.54
C TYR A 94 4.32 9.53 -11.90
N SER A 95 3.03 9.81 -12.15
CA SER A 95 2.57 11.18 -12.34
C SER A 95 2.63 11.99 -11.04
N SER A 96 2.54 13.32 -11.14
CA SER A 96 2.44 14.20 -9.97
C SER A 96 1.23 13.84 -9.09
N THR A 97 0.12 13.40 -9.70
CA THR A 97 -1.06 12.90 -8.99
C THR A 97 -0.75 11.62 -8.23
N ASP A 98 -0.11 10.64 -8.87
CA ASP A 98 0.27 9.37 -8.21
C ASP A 98 1.20 9.63 -7.01
N ILE A 99 2.20 10.50 -7.18
CA ILE A 99 3.13 10.90 -6.12
C ILE A 99 2.37 11.59 -4.97
N SER A 100 1.36 12.40 -5.27
CA SER A 100 0.51 13.05 -4.26
C SER A 100 -0.25 12.02 -3.42
N VAL A 101 -0.84 11.00 -4.04
CA VAL A 101 -1.55 9.92 -3.35
C VAL A 101 -0.60 9.10 -2.47
N ILE A 102 0.59 8.75 -2.99
CA ILE A 102 1.63 8.05 -2.22
C ILE A 102 2.05 8.86 -0.99
N LYS A 103 2.35 10.14 -1.16
CA LYS A 103 2.73 11.03 -0.05
C LYS A 103 1.59 11.20 0.95
N ASN A 104 0.34 11.27 0.49
CA ASN A 104 -0.81 11.35 1.37
C ASN A 104 -0.98 10.08 2.22
N ALA A 105 -0.85 8.90 1.63
CA ALA A 105 -0.85 7.64 2.38
C ALA A 105 0.26 7.58 3.44
N MET A 106 1.49 8.00 3.08
CA MET A 106 2.61 8.12 4.02
C MET A 106 2.33 9.08 5.18
N SER A 107 1.60 10.18 4.93
CA SER A 107 1.27 11.16 5.97
C SER A 107 0.42 10.59 7.11
N THR A 108 -0.38 9.55 6.85
CA THR A 108 -1.13 8.85 7.91
C THR A 108 -0.19 8.25 8.95
N PHE A 109 0.93 7.66 8.51
CA PHE A 109 1.95 7.13 9.42
C PHE A 109 2.66 8.25 10.18
N HIS A 110 2.98 9.36 9.50
CA HIS A 110 3.63 10.51 10.13
C HIS A 110 2.79 11.09 11.28
N ASN A 111 1.47 11.17 11.08
CA ASN A 111 0.53 11.77 12.03
C ASN A 111 0.16 10.86 13.20
N LYS A 112 0.24 9.53 13.04
CA LYS A 112 -0.26 8.56 14.03
C LYS A 112 0.82 7.70 14.68
N THR A 113 2.06 7.76 14.18
CA THR A 113 3.15 6.87 14.63
C THR A 113 4.48 7.61 14.71
N CYS A 114 5.54 6.92 15.13
CA CYS A 114 6.93 7.40 15.05
C CYS A 114 7.61 7.12 13.71
N ILE A 115 6.92 6.49 12.74
CA ILE A 115 7.46 6.19 11.41
C ILE A 115 7.53 7.47 10.58
N ARG A 116 8.67 7.69 9.92
CA ARG A 116 8.90 8.82 9.02
C ARG A 116 9.47 8.30 7.71
N PHE A 117 8.63 8.21 6.68
CA PHE A 117 9.09 8.06 5.30
C PHE A 117 9.81 9.34 4.87
N VAL A 118 11.10 9.24 4.57
CA VAL A 118 11.96 10.39 4.23
C VAL A 118 12.60 10.20 2.85
N PRO A 119 12.75 11.26 2.03
CA PRO A 119 13.50 11.15 0.79
C PRO A 119 14.91 10.62 1.05
N ARG A 120 15.30 9.59 0.33
CA ARG A 120 16.65 9.02 0.44
C ARG A 120 17.70 10.03 0.00
N LEU A 121 18.78 10.12 0.77
CA LEU A 121 20.00 10.85 0.41
C LEU A 121 21.10 9.85 0.03
N ASN A 122 21.71 9.21 1.03
CA ASN A 122 22.83 8.29 0.88
C ASN A 122 22.68 6.99 1.69
N GLN A 123 21.51 6.76 2.30
CA GLN A 123 21.27 5.59 3.13
C GLN A 123 21.40 4.30 2.30
N THR A 124 22.07 3.29 2.86
CA THR A 124 22.26 1.97 2.22
C THR A 124 20.96 1.22 2.09
N ASP A 125 20.16 1.20 3.16
CA ASP A 125 18.86 0.53 3.21
C ASP A 125 17.75 1.53 2.90
N TYR A 126 16.91 1.23 1.90
CA TYR A 126 15.85 2.13 1.47
C TYR A 126 14.79 1.41 0.62
N ILE A 127 13.60 2.01 0.59
CA ILE A 127 12.51 1.57 -0.28
C ILE A 127 12.64 2.25 -1.66
N SER A 128 12.56 1.45 -2.72
CA SER A 128 12.41 1.91 -4.10
C SER A 128 10.97 1.71 -4.54
N ILE A 129 10.21 2.80 -4.64
CA ILE A 129 8.81 2.75 -5.08
C ILE A 129 8.79 2.71 -6.62
N GLU A 130 8.33 1.59 -7.18
CA GLU A 130 8.44 1.30 -8.61
C GLU A 130 7.11 0.83 -9.23
N ASN A 131 6.83 1.28 -10.45
CA ASN A 131 5.69 0.84 -11.23
C ASN A 131 6.02 -0.50 -11.91
N LYS A 132 5.71 -1.61 -11.24
CA LYS A 132 5.87 -2.97 -11.79
C LYS A 132 4.51 -3.61 -12.01
N ASP A 133 4.54 -4.89 -12.30
CA ASP A 133 3.43 -5.81 -12.53
C ASP A 133 2.81 -6.31 -11.21
N GLY A 134 2.33 -5.37 -10.39
CA GLY A 134 1.57 -5.72 -9.19
C GLY A 134 1.56 -4.65 -8.10
N CYS A 135 0.88 -4.98 -7.01
CA CYS A 135 0.98 -4.37 -5.70
C CYS A 135 1.71 -5.38 -4.82
N TYR A 136 2.93 -5.09 -4.41
CA TYR A 136 3.68 -6.03 -3.58
C TYR A 136 4.82 -5.36 -2.83
N SER A 137 5.27 -6.02 -1.78
CA SER A 137 6.34 -5.56 -0.92
C SER A 137 7.14 -6.73 -0.35
N TYR A 138 8.33 -6.42 0.16
CA TYR A 138 9.06 -7.33 1.02
C TYR A 138 8.58 -7.19 2.46
N LEU A 139 8.68 -8.27 3.23
CA LEU A 139 8.38 -8.20 4.65
C LEU A 139 9.56 -7.63 5.46
N GLY A 140 9.36 -6.43 6.02
CA GLY A 140 10.35 -5.74 6.83
C GLY A 140 11.52 -5.17 6.02
N ARG A 141 12.58 -4.81 6.73
CA ARG A 141 13.85 -4.34 6.15
C ARG A 141 14.72 -5.53 5.75
N ILE A 142 14.97 -5.69 4.45
CA ILE A 142 15.77 -6.81 3.92
C ILE A 142 17.27 -6.49 3.79
N GLY A 143 17.62 -5.19 3.82
CA GLY A 143 18.97 -4.68 3.59
C GLY A 143 19.19 -4.24 2.13
N GLY A 144 19.85 -3.11 1.92
CA GLY A 144 20.04 -2.50 0.61
C GLY A 144 18.77 -1.88 0.03
N LYS A 145 18.74 -1.77 -1.31
CA LYS A 145 17.54 -1.40 -2.06
C LYS A 145 16.49 -2.50 -1.94
N GLN A 146 15.28 -2.17 -1.49
CA GLN A 146 14.12 -3.07 -1.57
C GLN A 146 12.96 -2.43 -2.32
N VAL A 147 12.33 -3.18 -3.22
CA VAL A 147 11.24 -2.66 -4.05
C VAL A 147 9.94 -2.74 -3.27
N VAL A 148 9.14 -1.68 -3.37
CA VAL A 148 7.69 -1.73 -3.14
C VAL A 148 7.03 -1.37 -4.47
N SER A 149 6.21 -2.26 -5.00
CA SER A 149 5.55 -2.01 -6.26
C SER A 149 4.16 -1.43 -6.08
N PHE A 150 3.90 -0.34 -6.80
CA PHE A 150 2.54 0.14 -7.04
C PHE A 150 2.30 0.23 -8.54
N ASN A 151 1.74 -0.80 -9.14
CA ASN A 151 1.23 -0.71 -10.51
C ASN A 151 0.29 0.51 -10.65
N ARG A 152 0.56 1.38 -11.62
CA ARG A 152 -0.18 2.65 -11.77
C ARG A 152 -1.66 2.46 -12.09
N GLN A 153 -2.03 1.35 -12.72
CA GLN A 153 -3.41 1.06 -13.10
C GLN A 153 -4.21 0.39 -11.97
N GLY A 154 -3.53 -0.27 -11.03
CA GLY A 154 -4.16 -1.14 -10.03
C GLY A 154 -3.93 -0.78 -8.56
N CYS A 155 -2.84 -0.10 -8.22
CA CYS A 155 -2.33 -0.07 -6.84
C CYS A 155 -2.22 1.32 -6.22
N VAL A 156 -2.37 2.40 -7.00
CA VAL A 156 -2.21 3.78 -6.51
C VAL A 156 -3.49 4.26 -5.82
N TYR A 157 -3.85 3.56 -4.74
CA TYR A 157 -4.98 3.84 -3.88
C TYR A 157 -4.50 3.95 -2.44
N HIS A 158 -5.09 4.86 -1.67
CA HIS A 158 -4.59 5.19 -0.34
C HIS A 158 -4.46 3.95 0.58
N GLY A 159 -5.46 3.06 0.57
CA GLY A 159 -5.45 1.83 1.37
C GLY A 159 -4.40 0.81 0.92
N ILE A 160 -4.25 0.58 -0.40
CA ILE A 160 -3.23 -0.35 -0.94
C ILE A 160 -1.82 0.17 -0.62
N ILE A 161 -1.58 1.47 -0.76
CA ILE A 161 -0.27 2.04 -0.42
C ILE A 161 0.05 1.85 1.07
N GLN A 162 -0.94 2.02 1.96
CA GLN A 162 -0.74 1.73 3.38
C GLN A 162 -0.48 0.26 3.66
N HIS A 163 -1.16 -0.64 2.95
CA HIS A 163 -0.99 -2.08 3.03
C HIS A 163 0.46 -2.50 2.72
N GLU A 164 0.97 -2.13 1.54
CA GLU A 164 2.33 -2.51 1.13
C GLU A 164 3.42 -1.86 1.98
N LEU A 165 3.17 -0.63 2.46
CA LEU A 165 4.08 0.03 3.39
C LEU A 165 4.09 -0.66 4.77
N ASN A 166 2.97 -1.22 5.22
CA ASN A 166 2.94 -2.05 6.43
C ASN A 166 3.73 -3.36 6.24
N HIS A 167 3.64 -4.00 5.08
CA HIS A 167 4.52 -5.12 4.76
C HIS A 167 5.99 -4.71 4.84
N ALA A 168 6.37 -3.57 4.26
CA ALA A 168 7.74 -3.07 4.33
C ALA A 168 8.20 -2.76 5.77
N LEU A 169 7.27 -2.46 6.69
CA LEU A 169 7.54 -2.28 8.11
C LEU A 169 7.65 -3.61 8.89
N GLY A 170 7.15 -4.71 8.33
CA GLY A 170 7.28 -6.05 8.89
C GLY A 170 5.96 -6.69 9.35
N PHE A 171 4.81 -6.18 8.92
CA PHE A 171 3.50 -6.76 9.27
C PHE A 171 3.07 -7.81 8.25
N TYR A 172 2.69 -8.99 8.74
CA TYR A 172 1.98 -10.00 7.96
C TYR A 172 0.50 -9.63 7.81
N HIS A 173 -0.22 -10.43 7.02
CA HIS A 173 -1.66 -10.36 6.98
C HIS A 173 -2.34 -10.75 8.30
N GLU A 174 -3.47 -10.12 8.59
CA GLU A 174 -4.23 -10.37 9.82
C GLU A 174 -4.83 -11.78 9.83
N HIS A 175 -5.31 -12.28 8.68
CA HIS A 175 -5.92 -13.61 8.56
C HIS A 175 -4.92 -14.77 8.68
N THR A 176 -3.62 -14.48 8.74
CA THR A 176 -2.56 -15.46 8.94
C THR A 176 -1.96 -15.43 10.35
N ARG A 177 -2.54 -14.64 11.27
CA ARG A 177 -2.15 -14.65 12.69
C ARG A 177 -2.21 -16.05 13.31
N SER A 178 -1.35 -16.26 14.30
CA SER A 178 -1.23 -17.50 15.08
C SER A 178 -2.50 -17.88 15.84
N ASP A 179 -3.38 -16.91 16.12
CA ASP A 179 -4.66 -17.09 16.81
C ASP A 179 -5.88 -16.97 15.89
N ARG A 180 -5.70 -16.88 14.56
CA ARG A 180 -6.78 -16.55 13.61
C ARG A 180 -7.96 -17.52 13.64
N ASP A 181 -7.73 -18.81 13.93
CA ASP A 181 -8.78 -19.83 13.97
C ASP A 181 -9.80 -19.61 15.11
N LYS A 182 -9.54 -18.70 16.06
CA LYS A 182 -10.53 -18.26 17.06
C LYS A 182 -11.53 -17.24 16.51
N TYR A 183 -11.24 -16.63 15.37
CA TYR A 183 -11.93 -15.45 14.85
C TYR A 183 -12.50 -15.66 13.44
N VAL A 184 -11.82 -16.43 12.61
CA VAL A 184 -12.24 -16.72 11.23
C VAL A 184 -12.17 -18.21 10.95
N LYS A 185 -13.08 -18.67 10.09
CA LYS A 185 -13.03 -19.99 9.48
C LYS A 185 -12.61 -19.84 8.03
N ILE A 186 -11.58 -20.57 7.61
CA ILE A 186 -11.25 -20.72 6.18
C ILE A 186 -12.14 -21.83 5.62
N ASN A 187 -12.97 -21.50 4.62
CA ASN A 187 -13.79 -22.47 3.90
C ASN A 187 -12.93 -23.10 2.79
N TRP A 188 -12.07 -24.04 3.17
CA TRP A 188 -11.08 -24.66 2.28
C TRP A 188 -11.68 -25.28 1.01
N GLU A 189 -12.95 -25.72 1.04
CA GLU A 189 -13.66 -26.21 -0.15
C GLU A 189 -13.78 -25.19 -1.29
N TYR A 190 -13.67 -23.88 -0.99
CA TYR A 190 -13.75 -22.79 -1.96
C TYR A 190 -12.39 -22.13 -2.23
N VAL A 191 -11.31 -22.69 -1.69
CA VAL A 191 -9.94 -22.22 -1.93
C VAL A 191 -9.30 -23.14 -2.97
N PRO A 192 -8.84 -22.63 -4.12
CA PRO A 192 -8.10 -23.43 -5.09
C PRO A 192 -6.89 -24.09 -4.42
N THR A 193 -6.65 -25.37 -4.72
CA THR A 193 -5.56 -26.14 -4.10
C THR A 193 -4.20 -25.45 -4.28
N ASP A 194 -3.94 -24.85 -5.44
CA ASP A 194 -2.72 -24.11 -5.75
C ASP A 194 -2.64 -22.72 -5.07
N LYS A 195 -3.67 -22.30 -4.33
CA LYS A 195 -3.73 -21.05 -3.56
C LYS A 195 -3.83 -21.27 -2.05
N ALA A 196 -3.99 -22.50 -1.59
CA ALA A 196 -4.17 -22.83 -0.16
C ALA A 196 -3.02 -22.34 0.73
N TYR A 197 -1.80 -22.21 0.20
CA TYR A 197 -0.66 -21.69 0.96
C TYR A 197 -0.84 -20.22 1.40
N ASN A 198 -1.63 -19.41 0.68
CA ASN A 198 -1.91 -18.00 1.02
C ASN A 198 -2.76 -17.83 2.29
N PHE A 199 -3.31 -18.92 2.82
CA PHE A 199 -4.13 -18.95 4.03
C PHE A 199 -3.46 -19.73 5.16
N GLN A 200 -2.21 -20.14 5.02
CA GLN A 200 -1.50 -20.83 6.11
C GLN A 200 -1.20 -19.86 7.25
N ILE A 201 -1.28 -20.37 8.48
CA ILE A 201 -0.96 -19.58 9.67
C ILE A 201 0.54 -19.31 9.70
N GLN A 202 0.91 -18.05 9.95
CA GLN A 202 2.28 -17.61 10.18
C GLN A 202 2.59 -17.59 11.68
N ASN A 203 3.85 -17.87 12.02
CA ASN A 203 4.35 -17.71 13.38
C ASN A 203 4.52 -16.22 13.70
N THR A 204 3.45 -15.60 14.19
CA THR A 204 3.32 -14.16 14.39
C THR A 204 3.55 -13.77 15.84
N ASN A 205 4.30 -12.68 16.05
CA ASN A 205 4.25 -11.96 17.32
C ASN A 205 3.05 -11.02 17.28
N ASN A 206 1.97 -11.41 17.96
CA ASN A 206 0.73 -10.64 17.98
C ASN A 206 0.81 -9.35 18.82
N GLN A 207 1.97 -9.04 19.43
CA GLN A 207 2.21 -7.82 20.21
C GLN A 207 1.18 -7.55 21.32
N ASN A 208 0.54 -8.61 21.82
CA ASN A 208 -0.56 -8.53 22.80
C ASN A 208 -1.77 -7.70 22.32
N THR A 209 -2.01 -7.62 21.00
CA THR A 209 -3.19 -6.99 20.42
C THR A 209 -4.29 -8.00 20.14
N THR A 210 -5.55 -7.54 20.19
CA THR A 210 -6.71 -8.30 19.74
C THR A 210 -6.73 -8.44 18.22
N TYR A 211 -7.36 -9.50 17.73
CA TYR A 211 -7.61 -9.67 16.30
C TYR A 211 -8.51 -8.55 15.75
N ASP A 212 -8.16 -7.98 14.61
CA ASP A 212 -8.86 -6.84 14.01
C ASP A 212 -9.41 -7.14 12.60
N TYR A 213 -10.72 -7.41 12.50
CA TYR A 213 -11.39 -7.61 11.22
C TYR A 213 -11.36 -6.37 10.30
N GLY A 214 -11.16 -5.17 10.87
CA GLY A 214 -11.06 -3.91 10.13
C GLY A 214 -9.62 -3.56 9.73
N SER A 215 -8.65 -4.42 10.04
CA SER A 215 -7.25 -4.21 9.70
C SER A 215 -7.08 -4.06 8.19
N VAL A 216 -6.31 -3.06 7.76
CA VAL A 216 -5.93 -2.91 6.35
C VAL A 216 -5.14 -4.12 5.84
N MET A 217 -4.60 -4.95 6.75
CA MET A 217 -3.88 -6.19 6.46
C MET A 217 -4.79 -7.43 6.43
N HIS A 218 -6.11 -7.29 6.60
CA HIS A 218 -7.03 -8.42 6.56
C HIS A 218 -7.57 -8.63 5.14
N TYR A 219 -7.56 -9.87 4.67
CA TYR A 219 -8.20 -10.21 3.41
C TYR A 219 -9.71 -9.96 3.39
N GLY A 220 -10.22 -9.51 2.25
CA GLY A 220 -11.64 -9.56 1.93
C GLY A 220 -12.19 -10.99 1.94
N LYS A 221 -13.50 -11.14 2.16
CA LYS A 221 -14.16 -12.45 2.30
C LYS A 221 -14.06 -13.36 1.06
N THR A 222 -13.83 -12.77 -0.11
CA THR A 222 -13.79 -13.43 -1.42
C THR A 222 -12.38 -13.62 -1.95
N ALA A 223 -11.34 -13.35 -1.15
CA ALA A 223 -9.95 -13.53 -1.56
C ALA A 223 -9.72 -14.96 -2.08
N PHE A 224 -9.16 -15.07 -3.29
CA PHE A 224 -8.86 -16.34 -3.99
C PHE A 224 -10.03 -17.32 -4.18
N THR A 225 -11.27 -16.92 -3.91
CA THR A 225 -12.38 -17.88 -3.91
C THR A 225 -12.67 -18.44 -5.32
N THR A 226 -13.06 -19.71 -5.39
CA THR A 226 -13.71 -20.29 -6.58
C THR A 226 -15.23 -20.09 -6.59
N GLN A 227 -15.78 -19.50 -5.53
CA GLN A 227 -17.22 -19.31 -5.39
C GLN A 227 -17.66 -18.05 -6.15
N ASP A 228 -18.41 -18.22 -7.23
CA ASP A 228 -18.97 -17.11 -8.00
C ASP A 228 -20.09 -16.38 -7.22
N MET A 229 -21.09 -17.13 -6.75
CA MET A 229 -22.26 -16.61 -6.01
C MET A 229 -22.33 -17.24 -4.62
N SER A 230 -22.56 -16.42 -3.58
CA SER A 230 -22.66 -16.94 -2.22
C SER A 230 -23.85 -17.90 -2.08
N ASN A 231 -23.71 -18.95 -1.27
CA ASN A 231 -24.82 -19.88 -0.98
C ASN A 231 -26.07 -19.16 -0.45
N LEU A 232 -25.89 -18.02 0.23
CA LEU A 232 -27.00 -17.20 0.71
C LEU A 232 -27.72 -16.49 -0.43
N ASP A 233 -27.00 -15.99 -1.43
CA ASP A 233 -27.59 -15.35 -2.61
C ASP A 233 -28.31 -16.39 -3.47
N ILE A 234 -27.71 -17.58 -3.65
CA ILE A 234 -28.37 -18.72 -4.29
C ILE A 234 -29.66 -19.10 -3.53
N LEU A 235 -29.60 -19.21 -2.21
CA LEU A 235 -30.77 -19.52 -1.38
C LEU A 235 -31.84 -18.43 -1.47
N ARG A 236 -31.45 -17.15 -1.47
CA ARG A 236 -32.37 -16.02 -1.62
C ARG A 236 -33.06 -16.04 -2.98
N ILE A 237 -32.32 -16.28 -4.05
CA ILE A 237 -32.86 -16.41 -5.42
C ILE A 237 -33.82 -17.61 -5.48
N ASN A 238 -33.41 -18.77 -4.97
CA ASN A 238 -34.26 -19.97 -4.97
C ASN A 238 -35.56 -19.75 -4.18
N LYS A 239 -35.49 -19.10 -3.01
CA LYS A 239 -36.69 -18.73 -2.24
C LYS A 239 -37.56 -17.69 -2.95
N LEU A 240 -36.94 -16.67 -3.57
CA LEU A 240 -37.66 -15.59 -4.24
C LEU A 240 -38.41 -16.09 -5.47
N TYR A 241 -37.82 -17.00 -6.25
CA TYR A 241 -38.37 -17.49 -7.51
C TYR A 241 -39.00 -18.89 -7.42
N GLY A 242 -39.05 -19.49 -6.23
CA GLY A 242 -39.61 -20.84 -6.04
C GLY A 242 -38.84 -21.91 -6.81
N CYS A 243 -37.53 -21.75 -7.01
CA CYS A 243 -36.70 -22.73 -7.69
C CYS A 243 -36.61 -24.00 -6.84
N VAL A 244 -36.87 -25.16 -7.45
CA VAL A 244 -36.62 -26.47 -6.85
C VAL A 244 -35.28 -26.97 -7.40
N VAL A 245 -34.30 -27.19 -6.52
CA VAL A 245 -32.94 -27.65 -6.84
C VAL A 245 -32.71 -29.01 -6.21
#